data_AF-A0A5S9MKR1-F1
#
_entry.id   AF-A0A5S9MKR1-F1
#
_cell.length_a   1.000
_cell.length_b   1.000
_cell.length_c   1.000
_cell.angle_alpha   90.00
_cell.angle_beta   90.00
_cell.angle_gamma   90.00
#
_symmetry.space_group_name_H-M   'P 1'
#
loop_
_entity.id
_entity.type
_entity.pdbx_description
1 polymer ?
#
loop_
_entity_poly.entity_id
_entity_poly.type
_entity_poly.pdbx_seq_one_letter_code
_entity_poly.pdbx_strand_id
1 'polypeptide(L)'
;MQSTVISIASIGVKLCSLSTIAKKKKYKEAEDIFIEIIDYVKKIDDQELLGIVYYDAGFIQSRQNRHKEALEYFKKALRLPAYRKSAHSYVSCLYETVRSCFKENLTDEGMKYIQKV
;
A
#
# COMPACT_ATOMS: atom_id res chain seq x y z
N MET A 1 12.86 1.47 23.37
CA MET A 1 13.48 0.62 22.33
C MET A 1 12.87 -0.77 22.21
N GLN A 2 12.50 -1.46 23.30
CA GLN A 2 11.84 -2.79 23.20
C GLN A 2 10.40 -2.75 22.64
N SER A 3 9.67 -1.65 22.83
CA SER A 3 8.30 -1.48 22.33
C SER A 3 8.19 -1.35 20.80
N THR A 4 9.21 -0.80 20.13
CA THR A 4 9.22 -0.59 18.68
C THR A 4 9.49 -1.88 17.91
N VAL A 5 10.38 -2.74 18.41
CA VAL A 5 10.77 -3.99 17.74
C VAL A 5 9.66 -5.05 17.79
N ILE A 6 8.94 -5.14 18.91
CA ILE A 6 7.76 -6.02 19.05
C ILE A 6 6.65 -5.58 18.08
N SER A 7 6.56 -4.28 17.80
CA SER A 7 5.54 -3.71 16.93
C SER A 7 5.78 -3.96 15.44
N ILE A 8 7.01 -3.75 14.96
CA ILE A 8 7.36 -4.02 13.56
C ILE A 8 7.22 -5.51 13.24
N ALA A 9 7.61 -6.39 14.16
CA ALA A 9 7.41 -7.83 14.01
C ALA A 9 5.92 -8.21 13.99
N SER A 10 5.09 -7.58 14.85
CA SER A 10 3.63 -7.79 14.85
C SER A 10 2.96 -7.33 13.55
N ILE A 11 3.38 -6.19 13.00
CA ILE A 11 2.90 -5.66 11.72
C ILE A 11 3.36 -6.55 10.57
N GLY A 12 4.62 -6.98 10.56
CA GLY A 12 5.14 -7.91 9.55
C GLY A 12 4.39 -9.25 9.54
N VAL A 13 4.09 -9.80 10.73
CA VAL A 13 3.25 -11.00 10.86
C VAL A 13 1.82 -10.75 10.37
N LYS A 14 1.22 -9.59 10.68
CA LYS A 14 -0.10 -9.20 10.15
C LYS A 14 -0.08 -9.01 8.63
N LEU A 15 0.95 -8.43 8.04
CA LEU A 15 1.08 -8.28 6.58
C LEU A 15 1.25 -9.63 5.87
N CYS A 16 2.00 -10.56 6.46
CA CYS A 16 2.14 -11.94 5.99
C CYS A 16 0.82 -12.72 6.08
N SER A 17 0.08 -12.58 7.19
CA SER A 17 -1.23 -13.22 7.34
C SER A 17 -2.23 -12.62 6.34
N LEU A 18 -2.15 -11.32 6.07
CA LEU A 18 -2.99 -10.62 5.10
C LEU A 18 -2.72 -11.07 3.67
N SER A 19 -1.46 -11.26 3.29
CA SER A 19 -1.06 -11.89 2.03
C SER A 19 -1.63 -13.31 1.87
N THR A 20 -1.81 -14.03 2.98
CA THR A 20 -2.41 -15.36 3.02
C THR A 20 -3.94 -15.31 2.94
N ILE A 21 -4.57 -14.36 3.63
CA ILE A 21 -6.03 -14.13 3.64
C ILE A 21 -6.51 -13.64 2.26
N ALA A 22 -5.75 -12.77 1.61
CA ALA A 22 -6.02 -12.33 0.25
C ALA A 22 -5.99 -13.49 -0.76
N LYS A 23 -5.08 -14.46 -0.59
CA LYS A 23 -5.06 -15.69 -1.40
C LYS A 23 -6.30 -16.57 -1.15
N LYS A 24 -6.87 -16.51 0.05
CA LYS A 24 -8.11 -17.22 0.43
C LYS A 24 -9.39 -16.47 0.06
N LYS A 25 -9.31 -15.37 -0.71
CA LYS A 25 -10.45 -14.50 -1.10
C LYS A 25 -11.25 -13.90 0.06
N LYS A 26 -10.68 -13.86 1.28
CA LYS A 26 -11.30 -13.26 2.47
C LYS A 26 -10.99 -11.78 2.56
N TYR A 27 -11.40 -11.02 1.55
CA TYR A 27 -10.93 -9.66 1.35
C TYR A 27 -11.42 -8.65 2.38
N LYS A 28 -12.62 -8.86 2.95
CA LYS A 28 -13.16 -7.97 3.99
C LYS A 28 -12.34 -8.02 5.28
N GLU A 29 -11.96 -9.23 5.71
CA GLU A 29 -11.07 -9.41 6.87
C GLU A 29 -9.72 -8.73 6.64
N ALA A 30 -9.19 -8.76 5.41
CA ALA A 30 -7.96 -8.07 5.05
C ALA A 30 -8.09 -6.53 5.11
N GLU A 31 -9.22 -5.97 4.71
CA GLU A 31 -9.49 -4.53 4.80
C GLU A 31 -9.57 -4.03 6.24
N ASP A 32 -10.27 -4.76 7.11
CA ASP A 32 -10.39 -4.41 8.53
C ASP A 32 -9.01 -4.38 9.20
N ILE A 33 -8.16 -5.38 8.90
CA ILE A 33 -6.78 -5.42 9.40
C ILE A 33 -5.96 -4.23 8.87
N PHE A 34 -6.12 -3.84 7.61
CA PHE A 34 -5.41 -2.67 7.08
C PHE A 34 -5.80 -1.39 7.80
N ILE A 35 -7.08 -1.19 8.13
CA ILE A 35 -7.55 -0.02 8.88
C ILE A 35 -6.87 0.03 10.25
N GLU A 36 -6.85 -1.09 10.97
CA GLU A 36 -6.17 -1.18 12.28
C GLU A 36 -4.67 -0.84 12.18
N ILE A 37 -3.97 -1.41 11.18
CA ILE A 37 -2.54 -1.17 10.99
C ILE A 37 -2.29 0.28 10.63
N ILE A 38 -3.08 0.88 9.71
CA ILE A 38 -2.94 2.28 9.33
C ILE A 38 -3.08 3.19 10.55
N ASP A 39 -4.11 2.96 11.38
CA ASP A 39 -4.33 3.78 12.58
C ASP A 39 -3.22 3.60 13.61
N TYR A 40 -2.70 2.38 13.77
CA TYR A 40 -1.57 2.12 14.63
C TYR A 40 -0.29 2.81 14.13
N VAL A 41 0.03 2.68 12.85
CA VAL A 41 1.24 3.25 12.24
C VAL A 41 1.20 4.79 12.29
N LYS A 42 0.02 5.39 12.10
CA LYS A 42 -0.18 6.82 12.32
C LYS A 42 0.09 7.24 13.77
N LYS A 43 -0.30 6.43 14.77
CA LYS A 43 -0.06 6.75 16.20
C LYS A 43 1.42 6.75 16.57
N ILE A 44 2.23 5.93 15.91
CA ILE A 44 3.68 5.87 16.13
C ILE A 44 4.46 6.83 15.21
N ASP A 45 3.76 7.59 14.36
CA ASP A 45 4.31 8.58 13.41
C ASP A 45 5.39 8.03 12.47
N ASP A 46 5.29 6.75 12.10
CA ASP A 46 6.21 6.12 11.17
C ASP A 46 5.73 6.31 9.72
N GLN A 47 6.20 7.40 9.10
CA GLN A 47 5.79 7.79 7.75
C GLN A 47 6.31 6.85 6.65
N GLU A 48 7.42 6.14 6.88
CA GLU A 48 7.94 5.16 5.93
C GLU A 48 7.06 3.91 5.94
N LEU A 49 6.79 3.37 7.12
CA LEU A 49 5.91 2.23 7.32
C LEU A 49 4.48 2.54 6.86
N LEU A 50 4.01 3.77 7.06
CA LEU A 50 2.69 4.20 6.59
C LEU A 50 2.58 4.10 5.07
N GLY A 51 3.65 4.44 4.35
CA GLY A 51 3.70 4.30 2.90
C GLY A 51 3.68 2.85 2.44
N ILE A 52 4.39 1.96 3.14
CA ILE A 52 4.37 0.52 2.87
C ILE A 52 2.96 -0.04 3.05
N VAL A 53 2.31 0.27 4.17
CA VAL A 53 0.96 -0.22 4.47
C VAL A 53 -0.07 0.30 3.45
N TYR A 54 0.04 1.56 3.03
CA TYR A 54 -0.81 2.07 1.95
C TYR A 54 -0.57 1.37 0.62
N TYR A 55 0.69 1.09 0.26
CA TYR A 55 1.00 0.32 -0.94
C TYR A 55 0.38 -1.08 -0.88
N ASP A 56 0.55 -1.80 0.22
CA ASP A 56 0.01 -3.15 0.38
C ASP A 56 -1.52 -3.16 0.31
N ALA A 57 -2.18 -2.18 0.93
CA ALA A 57 -3.63 -1.99 0.82
C ALA A 57 -4.05 -1.80 -0.64
N GLY A 58 -3.39 -0.91 -1.37
CA GLY A 58 -3.66 -0.68 -2.80
C GLY A 58 -3.41 -1.93 -3.65
N PHE A 59 -2.36 -2.69 -3.36
CA PHE A 59 -2.04 -3.92 -4.07
C PHE A 59 -3.15 -4.97 -3.91
N ILE A 60 -3.65 -5.16 -2.68
CA ILE A 60 -4.76 -6.08 -2.42
C ILE A 60 -6.05 -5.64 -3.14
N GLN A 61 -6.32 -4.34 -3.24
CA GLN A 61 -7.46 -3.84 -4.02
C GLN A 61 -7.30 -4.12 -5.52
N SER A 62 -6.11 -3.88 -6.07
CA SER A 62 -5.78 -4.18 -7.46
C SER A 62 -5.95 -5.67 -7.79
N ARG A 63 -5.54 -6.56 -6.86
CA ARG A 63 -5.73 -8.02 -6.99
C ARG A 63 -7.20 -8.45 -7.01
N GLN A 64 -8.12 -7.60 -6.56
CA GLN A 64 -9.57 -7.80 -6.60
C GLN A 64 -10.23 -7.15 -7.83
N ASN A 65 -9.45 -6.63 -8.77
CA ASN A 65 -9.92 -5.77 -9.88
C ASN A 65 -10.61 -4.48 -9.41
N ARG A 66 -10.42 -4.07 -8.15
CA ARG A 66 -10.92 -2.80 -7.61
C ARG A 66 -9.88 -1.71 -7.83
N HIS A 67 -9.59 -1.40 -9.08
CA HIS A 67 -8.47 -0.53 -9.45
C HIS A 67 -8.69 0.93 -9.04
N LYS A 68 -9.93 1.44 -9.03
CA LYS A 68 -10.24 2.77 -8.48
C LYS A 68 -9.81 2.91 -7.03
N GLU A 69 -10.18 1.93 -6.19
CA GLU A 69 -9.84 1.92 -4.77
C GLU A 69 -8.32 1.72 -4.57
N ALA A 70 -7.70 0.89 -5.40
CA ALA A 70 -6.24 0.72 -5.40
C ALA A 70 -5.50 2.04 -5.64
N LEU A 71 -5.95 2.83 -6.62
CA LEU A 71 -5.36 4.13 -6.96
C LEU A 71 -5.42 5.11 -5.79
N GLU A 72 -6.51 5.12 -5.02
CA GLU A 72 -6.62 5.98 -3.83
C GLU A 72 -5.53 5.66 -2.80
N TYR A 73 -5.26 4.37 -2.58
CA TYR A 73 -4.20 3.93 -1.66
C TYR A 73 -2.80 4.20 -2.19
N PHE A 74 -2.53 3.90 -3.47
CA PHE A 74 -1.24 4.21 -4.07
C PHE A 74 -0.94 5.71 -4.05
N LYS A 75 -1.93 6.56 -4.33
CA LYS A 75 -1.79 8.02 -4.22
C LYS A 75 -1.43 8.47 -2.81
N LYS A 76 -1.99 7.83 -1.77
CA LYS A 76 -1.62 8.12 -0.37
C LYS A 76 -0.16 7.72 -0.09
N ALA A 77 0.27 6.53 -0.50
CA ALA A 77 1.67 6.10 -0.37
C ALA A 77 2.64 7.06 -1.08
N LEU A 78 2.35 7.40 -2.35
CA LEU A 78 3.19 8.29 -3.16
C LEU A 78 3.21 9.73 -2.66
N ARG A 79 2.29 10.18 -1.78
CA ARG A 79 2.36 11.53 -1.19
C ARG A 79 3.34 11.61 -0.02
N LEU A 80 3.76 10.49 0.55
CA LEU A 80 4.64 10.45 1.71
C LEU A 80 6.12 10.62 1.29
N PRO A 81 6.81 11.70 1.69
CA PRO A 81 8.20 11.93 1.29
C PRO A 81 9.16 10.84 1.78
N ALA A 82 8.92 10.29 2.98
CA ALA A 82 9.72 9.20 3.55
C ALA A 82 9.65 7.94 2.68
N TYR A 83 8.45 7.59 2.19
CA TYR A 83 8.25 6.45 1.30
C TYR A 83 8.97 6.62 -0.05
N ARG A 84 9.00 7.84 -0.61
CA ARG A 84 9.69 8.12 -1.88
C ARG A 84 11.20 7.91 -1.82
N LYS A 85 11.82 8.00 -0.63
CA LYS A 85 13.26 7.78 -0.48
C LYS A 85 13.64 6.31 -0.65
N SER A 86 12.71 5.38 -0.43
CA SER A 86 12.90 3.96 -0.72
C SER A 86 12.73 3.71 -2.22
N ALA A 87 13.83 3.70 -2.96
CA ALA A 87 13.81 3.57 -4.42
C ALA A 87 13.04 2.32 -4.91
N HIS A 88 13.22 1.17 -4.24
CA HIS A 88 12.57 -0.07 -4.65
C HIS A 88 11.05 -0.06 -4.42
N SER A 89 10.60 0.35 -3.23
CA SER A 89 9.18 0.43 -2.90
C SER A 89 8.48 1.50 -3.74
N TYR A 90 9.14 2.65 -3.95
CA TYR A 90 8.62 3.75 -4.75
C TYR A 90 8.36 3.35 -6.21
N VAL A 91 9.34 2.72 -6.87
CA VAL A 91 9.19 2.26 -8.26
C VAL A 91 8.11 1.20 -8.39
N SER A 92 8.03 0.26 -7.44
CA SER A 92 6.97 -0.77 -7.41
C SER A 92 5.57 -0.14 -7.30
N CYS A 93 5.42 0.87 -6.44
CA CYS A 93 4.16 1.59 -6.29
C CYS A 93 3.80 2.38 -7.56
N LEU A 94 4.76 3.04 -8.21
CA LEU A 94 4.53 3.73 -9.49
C LEU A 94 4.08 2.75 -10.58
N TYR A 95 4.74 1.59 -10.70
CA TYR A 95 4.37 0.56 -11.66
C TYR A 95 2.92 0.07 -11.46
N GLU A 96 2.53 -0.27 -10.23
CA GLU A 96 1.15 -0.72 -9.94
C GLU A 96 0.11 0.41 -10.09
N THR A 97 0.51 1.67 -9.84
CA THR A 97 -0.33 2.84 -10.11
C THR A 97 -0.61 2.99 -11.59
N VAL A 98 0.44 2.99 -12.42
CA VAL A 98 0.33 3.09 -13.89
C VAL A 98 -0.52 1.95 -14.44
N ARG A 99 -0.25 0.72 -13.99
CA ARG A 99 -1.03 -0.47 -14.36
C ARG A 99 -2.51 -0.32 -14.01
N SER A 100 -2.82 0.20 -12.82
CA SER A 100 -4.20 0.42 -12.37
C SER A 100 -4.87 1.56 -13.15
N CYS A 101 -4.14 2.62 -13.51
CA CYS A 101 -4.64 3.68 -14.38
C CYS A 101 -5.03 3.13 -15.77
N PHE A 102 -4.19 2.30 -16.39
CA PHE A 102 -4.53 1.67 -17.67
C PHE A 102 -5.77 0.77 -17.59
N LYS A 103 -5.95 0.04 -16.49
CA LYS A 103 -7.14 -0.80 -16.27
C LYS A 103 -8.43 0.02 -16.14
N GLU A 104 -8.33 1.25 -15.66
CA GLU A 104 -9.46 2.19 -15.52
C GLU A 104 -9.64 3.12 -16.75
N ASN A 105 -8.89 2.89 -17.85
CA ASN A 105 -8.83 3.78 -19.02
C ASN A 105 -8.38 5.23 -18.69
N LEU A 106 -7.66 5.42 -17.58
CA LEU A 106 -7.10 6.71 -17.14
C LEU A 106 -5.70 6.92 -17.73
N THR A 107 -5.57 6.82 -19.05
CA THR A 107 -4.27 6.83 -19.74
C THR A 107 -3.50 8.13 -19.51
N ASP A 108 -4.16 9.28 -19.54
CA ASP A 108 -3.51 10.58 -19.30
C ASP A 108 -2.95 10.69 -17.88
N GLU A 109 -3.64 10.10 -16.89
CA GLU A 109 -3.16 10.08 -15.52
C GLU A 109 -1.98 9.11 -15.36
N GLY A 110 -2.05 7.94 -16.00
CA GLY A 110 -0.95 6.98 -16.04
C GLY A 110 0.35 7.58 -16.60
N MET A 111 0.24 8.34 -17.69
CA MET A 111 1.40 9.02 -18.30
C MET A 111 2.10 10.01 -17.36
N LYS A 112 1.34 10.68 -16.47
CA LYS A 112 1.92 11.59 -15.45
C LYS A 112 2.79 10.85 -14.43
N TYR A 113 2.52 9.58 -14.16
CA TYR A 113 3.32 8.77 -13.24
C TYR A 113 4.54 8.16 -13.93
N ILE A 114 4.45 7.82 -15.22
CA ILE A 114 5.60 7.35 -16.02
C ILE A 114 6.69 8.43 -16.09
N GLN A 115 6.30 9.71 -16.23
CA GLN A 115 7.25 10.83 -16.26
C GLN A 115 7.95 11.12 -14.90
N LYS A 116 7.55 10.45 -13.82
CA LYS A 116 8.11 10.61 -12.47
C LYS A 116 9.10 9.51 -12.07
N VAL A 117 9.24 8.48 -12.89
CA VAL A 117 10.28 7.43 -12.77
C VAL A 117 11.59 7.98 -13.31
#